data_AF-A0AAF1BII8-F1
#
_entry.id   AF-A0AAF1BII8-F1
#
_cell.length_a   1.000
_cell.length_b   1.000
_cell.length_c   1.000
_cell.angle_alpha   90.00
_cell.angle_beta   90.00
_cell.angle_gamma   90.00
#
_symmetry.space_group_name_H-M   'P 1'
#
loop_
_entity.id
_entity.type
_entity.pdbx_description
1 polymer ?
#
loop_
_entity_poly.entity_id
_entity_poly.type
_entity_poly.pdbx_seq_one_letter_code
_entity_poly.pdbx_strand_id
1 'polypeptide(L)'
;MFGINAATLALIAVLPQVLAVAKTYTLSPAGFPDLCLAPAGDVNGAGLTVKSCDEDSVVFKYSTKSGKLKNTGNNLCIDVKDGKKKNGTPAQLWGCYTCNKNQVFDFHGTTANNTVQWTNSPYCLDLTDGEGCEGTPVQLWRCVPGNTNQLWTVTEVHEEQCDEASDGAPETYAAAAAEADAPEPEPTARRRHFKDAARRH
;
A
#
# COMPACT_ATOMS: atom_id res chain seq x y z
N MET A 1 -50.97 -39.60 -36.00
CA MET A 1 -49.54 -39.42 -35.67
C MET A 1 -49.16 -37.98 -35.99
N PHE A 2 -49.13 -37.09 -34.99
CA PHE A 2 -48.40 -35.81 -35.07
C PHE A 2 -48.00 -35.45 -33.64
N GLY A 3 -46.74 -35.72 -33.30
CA GLY A 3 -46.13 -35.31 -32.04
C GLY A 3 -45.47 -33.94 -32.24
N ILE A 4 -45.82 -32.97 -31.41
CA ILE A 4 -45.19 -31.64 -31.39
C ILE A 4 -44.06 -31.69 -30.37
N ASN A 5 -42.81 -31.58 -30.84
CA ASN A 5 -41.63 -31.42 -29.99
C ASN A 5 -41.60 -30.00 -29.41
N ALA A 6 -41.66 -29.88 -28.09
CA ALA A 6 -41.35 -28.64 -27.40
C ALA A 6 -39.84 -28.56 -27.17
N ALA A 7 -39.14 -27.75 -27.97
CA ALA A 7 -37.77 -27.34 -27.69
C ALA A 7 -37.81 -25.96 -27.03
N THR A 8 -37.73 -25.91 -25.71
CA THR A 8 -37.51 -24.69 -24.94
C THR A 8 -36.04 -24.30 -25.02
N LEU A 9 -35.71 -23.27 -25.81
CA LEU A 9 -34.43 -22.58 -25.69
C LEU A 9 -34.41 -21.80 -24.38
N ALA A 10 -33.63 -22.26 -23.40
CA ALA A 10 -33.25 -21.44 -22.26
C ALA A 10 -32.17 -20.44 -22.70
N LEU A 11 -32.52 -19.16 -22.73
CA LEU A 11 -31.57 -18.07 -22.94
C LEU A 11 -30.75 -17.91 -21.64
N ILE A 12 -29.54 -18.46 -21.58
CA ILE A 12 -28.63 -18.23 -20.45
C ILE A 12 -28.11 -16.79 -20.58
N ALA A 13 -28.70 -15.87 -19.80
CA ALA A 13 -28.14 -14.54 -19.62
C ALA A 13 -26.83 -14.67 -18.85
N VAL A 14 -25.69 -14.49 -19.54
CA VAL A 14 -24.38 -14.37 -18.90
C VAL A 14 -24.31 -12.98 -18.28
N LEU A 15 -24.78 -12.83 -17.04
CA LEU A 15 -24.49 -11.63 -16.27
C LEU A 15 -22.97 -11.56 -16.05
N PRO A 16 -22.29 -10.44 -16.37
CA PRO A 16 -20.92 -10.26 -15.95
C PRO A 16 -20.90 -10.34 -14.43
N GLN A 17 -20.27 -11.39 -13.90
CA GLN A 17 -20.05 -11.51 -12.47
C GLN A 17 -19.00 -10.44 -12.11
N VAL A 18 -19.47 -9.33 -11.56
CA VAL A 18 -18.58 -8.35 -10.93
C VAL A 18 -18.00 -9.04 -9.71
N LEU A 19 -16.88 -9.73 -9.90
CA LEU A 19 -16.09 -10.25 -8.79
C LEU A 19 -15.57 -9.02 -8.06
N ALA A 20 -16.01 -8.83 -6.82
CA ALA A 20 -15.45 -7.80 -5.97
C ALA A 20 -13.95 -8.08 -5.82
N VAL A 21 -13.12 -7.23 -6.44
CA VAL A 21 -11.66 -7.29 -6.28
C VAL A 21 -11.39 -7.09 -4.80
N ALA A 22 -10.64 -8.02 -4.21
CA ALA A 22 -10.29 -7.90 -2.83
C ALA A 22 -9.25 -6.80 -2.67
N LYS A 23 -9.57 -5.80 -1.87
CA LYS A 23 -8.66 -4.68 -1.59
C LYS A 23 -7.50 -5.14 -0.70
N THR A 24 -6.32 -4.67 -1.05
CA THR A 24 -5.07 -4.83 -0.29
C THR A 24 -4.67 -3.48 0.27
N TYR A 25 -3.95 -3.52 1.38
CA TYR A 25 -3.57 -2.33 2.12
C TYR A 25 -2.16 -2.48 2.67
N THR A 26 -1.45 -1.36 2.75
CA THR A 26 -0.37 -1.19 3.71
C THR A 26 -0.90 -0.46 4.94
N LEU A 27 -0.27 -0.71 6.10
CA LEU A 27 -0.64 -0.11 7.38
C LEU A 27 0.60 0.52 7.99
N SER A 28 0.76 1.83 7.88
CA SER A 28 1.90 2.55 8.47
C SER A 28 1.51 3.13 9.83
N PRO A 29 2.35 3.08 10.87
CA PRO A 29 2.12 3.90 12.06
C PRO A 29 1.99 5.37 11.64
N ALA A 30 1.00 6.10 12.16
CA ALA A 30 0.70 7.46 11.68
C ALA A 30 1.87 8.45 11.86
N GLY A 31 2.76 8.21 12.83
CA GLY A 31 3.98 9.01 13.05
C GLY A 31 5.18 8.58 12.20
N PHE A 32 5.11 7.44 11.50
CA PHE A 32 6.23 6.83 10.77
C PHE A 32 5.76 6.31 9.41
N PRO A 33 5.48 7.20 8.44
CA PRO A 33 4.82 6.83 7.18
C PRO A 33 5.65 5.90 6.29
N ASP A 34 6.98 5.94 6.42
CA ASP A 34 7.92 5.11 5.63
C ASP A 34 8.04 3.66 6.17
N LEU A 35 7.46 3.39 7.34
CA LEU A 35 7.41 2.06 7.94
C LEU A 35 6.00 1.49 7.87
N CYS A 36 5.90 0.22 7.50
CA CYS A 36 4.65 -0.50 7.35
C CYS A 36 4.63 -1.74 8.24
N LEU A 37 3.44 -2.10 8.72
CA LEU A 37 3.16 -3.35 9.42
C LEU A 37 3.67 -4.53 8.59
N ALA A 38 4.41 -5.42 9.22
CA ALA A 38 5.11 -6.50 8.54
C ALA A 38 5.13 -7.78 9.38
N PRO A 39 5.23 -8.95 8.73
CA PRO A 39 5.62 -10.20 9.40
C PRO A 39 7.06 -10.11 9.93
N ALA A 40 7.28 -10.55 11.18
CA ALA A 40 8.63 -10.85 11.68
C ALA A 40 9.19 -12.15 11.09
N GLY A 41 8.32 -13.00 10.53
CA GLY A 41 8.63 -14.29 9.90
C GLY A 41 7.41 -14.84 9.16
N ASP A 42 7.55 -15.98 8.51
CA ASP A 42 6.56 -16.56 7.58
C ASP A 42 5.86 -17.83 8.12
N VAL A 43 6.00 -18.09 9.42
CA VAL A 43 5.42 -19.26 10.11
C VAL A 43 4.31 -18.86 11.09
N ASN A 44 3.47 -19.83 11.47
CA ASN A 44 2.51 -19.64 12.56
C ASN A 44 3.23 -19.22 13.85
N GLY A 45 2.71 -18.17 14.49
CA GLY A 45 3.26 -17.60 15.71
C GLY A 45 4.35 -16.56 15.48
N ALA A 46 4.72 -16.28 14.22
CA ALA A 46 5.57 -15.14 13.90
C ALA A 46 4.91 -13.85 14.40
N GLY A 47 5.65 -13.02 15.12
CA GLY A 47 5.16 -11.72 15.56
C GLY A 47 4.89 -10.77 14.39
N LEU A 48 4.19 -9.69 14.68
CA LEU A 48 4.14 -8.53 13.79
C LEU A 48 5.15 -7.48 14.25
N THR A 49 5.81 -6.85 13.27
CA THR A 49 6.73 -5.73 13.47
C THR A 49 6.40 -4.63 12.46
N VAL A 50 7.24 -3.60 12.38
CA VAL A 50 7.25 -2.67 11.23
C VAL A 50 8.56 -2.82 10.43
N LYS A 51 8.50 -2.57 9.12
CA LYS A 51 9.63 -2.60 8.16
C LYS A 51 9.43 -1.53 7.09
N SER A 52 10.43 -1.26 6.24
CA SER A 52 10.25 -0.43 5.04
C SER A 52 8.98 -0.80 4.27
N CYS A 53 8.21 0.21 3.87
CA CYS A 53 7.01 0.04 3.04
C CYS A 53 7.28 -0.45 1.61
N ASP A 54 8.55 -0.45 1.17
CA ASP A 54 8.95 -0.96 -0.15
C ASP A 54 9.06 -2.50 -0.19
N GLU A 55 8.91 -3.17 0.95
CA GLU A 55 8.97 -4.62 1.07
C GLU A 55 7.65 -5.28 0.62
N ASP A 56 7.72 -6.29 -0.25
CA ASP A 56 6.52 -7.03 -0.71
C ASP A 56 5.70 -7.66 0.45
N SER A 57 6.37 -7.94 1.57
CA SER A 57 5.77 -8.58 2.73
C SER A 57 4.83 -7.68 3.53
N VAL A 58 4.76 -6.37 3.28
CA VAL A 58 3.98 -5.40 4.07
C VAL A 58 2.53 -5.24 3.62
N VAL A 59 2.10 -6.02 2.63
CA VAL A 59 0.76 -5.90 2.04
C VAL A 59 -0.21 -6.89 2.68
N PHE A 60 -1.33 -6.37 3.18
CA PHE A 60 -2.41 -7.13 3.82
C PHE A 60 -3.73 -6.98 3.06
N LYS A 61 -4.36 -8.10 2.76
CA LYS A 61 -5.74 -8.15 2.28
C LYS A 61 -6.70 -8.03 3.45
N TYR A 62 -7.59 -7.03 3.42
CA TYR A 62 -8.65 -6.86 4.42
C TYR A 62 -10.01 -7.34 3.88
N SER A 63 -10.77 -8.03 4.73
CA SER A 63 -12.13 -8.48 4.41
C SER A 63 -13.15 -7.84 5.33
N THR A 64 -13.94 -6.89 4.82
CA THR A 64 -15.05 -6.26 5.57
C THR A 64 -16.14 -7.24 6.00
N LYS A 65 -16.21 -8.42 5.38
CA LYS A 65 -17.16 -9.48 5.77
C LYS A 65 -16.70 -10.29 6.99
N SER A 66 -15.39 -10.42 7.19
CA SER A 66 -14.82 -11.30 8.21
C SER A 66 -13.90 -10.62 9.22
N GLY A 67 -13.58 -9.33 9.03
CA GLY A 67 -12.60 -8.59 9.83
C GLY A 67 -11.16 -9.10 9.70
N LYS A 68 -10.88 -10.03 8.78
CA LYS A 68 -9.56 -10.64 8.67
C LYS A 68 -8.61 -9.74 7.88
N LEU A 69 -7.43 -9.51 8.46
CA LEU A 69 -6.25 -8.96 7.80
C LEU A 69 -5.33 -10.12 7.47
N LYS A 70 -5.30 -10.55 6.20
CA LYS A 70 -4.47 -11.64 5.71
C LYS A 70 -3.25 -11.08 5.01
N ASN A 71 -2.05 -11.41 5.47
CA ASN A 71 -0.82 -11.07 4.75
C ASN A 71 -0.82 -11.75 3.38
N THR A 72 -0.45 -11.01 2.34
CA THR A 72 -0.48 -11.50 0.96
C THR A 72 0.68 -12.46 0.64
N GLY A 73 1.86 -12.23 1.22
CA GLY A 73 3.05 -13.05 0.98
C GLY A 73 2.97 -14.46 1.59
N ASN A 74 2.49 -14.60 2.83
CA ASN A 74 2.47 -15.90 3.52
C ASN A 74 1.06 -16.47 3.77
N ASN A 75 0.00 -15.78 3.39
CA ASN A 75 -1.39 -16.20 3.57
C ASN A 75 -1.86 -16.40 5.03
N LEU A 76 -1.11 -15.90 6.01
CA LEU A 76 -1.50 -15.93 7.43
C LEU A 76 -2.29 -14.69 7.81
N CYS A 77 -3.15 -14.82 8.83
CA CYS A 77 -3.97 -13.75 9.35
C CYS A 77 -3.34 -13.15 10.61
N ILE A 78 -3.51 -11.84 10.79
CA ILE A 78 -3.28 -11.20 12.09
C ILE A 78 -4.14 -11.91 13.15
N ASP A 79 -3.51 -12.24 14.27
CA ASP A 79 -4.07 -13.02 15.36
C ASP A 79 -3.61 -12.44 16.71
N VAL A 80 -4.52 -12.35 17.66
CA VAL A 80 -4.19 -12.03 19.05
C VAL A 80 -3.67 -13.29 19.74
N LYS A 81 -2.39 -13.29 20.11
CA LYS A 81 -1.74 -14.45 20.72
C LYS A 81 -2.52 -14.97 21.94
N ASP A 82 -2.85 -16.25 21.87
CA ASP A 82 -3.64 -16.98 22.87
C ASP A 82 -5.02 -16.35 23.20
N GLY A 83 -5.53 -15.44 22.36
CA GLY A 83 -6.76 -14.69 22.62
C GLY A 83 -6.70 -13.84 23.90
N LYS A 84 -5.49 -13.43 24.31
CA LYS A 84 -5.27 -12.85 25.63
C LYS A 84 -5.61 -11.35 25.67
N LYS A 85 -6.65 -11.00 26.43
CA LYS A 85 -7.07 -9.62 26.73
C LYS A 85 -6.17 -8.96 27.78
N LYS A 86 -4.93 -8.63 27.41
CA LYS A 86 -3.94 -7.97 28.27
C LYS A 86 -3.10 -7.00 27.45
N ASN A 87 -2.77 -5.85 28.05
CA ASN A 87 -1.75 -4.95 27.52
C ASN A 87 -0.41 -5.69 27.34
N GLY A 88 0.21 -5.52 26.18
CA GLY A 88 1.44 -6.20 25.81
C GLY A 88 1.26 -7.65 25.34
N THR A 89 0.02 -8.12 25.12
CA THR A 89 -0.19 -9.37 24.38
C THR A 89 0.37 -9.19 22.96
N PRO A 90 1.26 -10.06 22.47
CA PRO A 90 1.77 -9.93 21.11
C PRO A 90 0.66 -10.05 20.06
N ALA A 91 0.71 -9.19 19.05
CA ALA A 91 0.05 -9.48 17.78
C ALA A 91 0.95 -10.42 16.99
N GLN A 92 0.37 -11.44 16.38
CA GLN A 92 1.11 -12.46 15.63
C GLN A 92 0.40 -12.77 14.31
N LEU A 93 1.06 -13.56 13.48
CA LEU A 93 0.45 -14.23 12.35
C LEU A 93 0.09 -15.67 12.69
N TRP A 94 -1.07 -16.09 12.24
CA TRP A 94 -1.54 -17.45 12.41
C TRP A 94 -2.45 -17.87 11.25
N GLY A 95 -2.59 -19.18 11.02
CA GLY A 95 -3.48 -19.72 10.00
C GLY A 95 -4.88 -19.11 10.10
N CYS A 96 -5.47 -18.75 8.96
CA CYS A 96 -6.76 -18.06 8.91
C CYS A 96 -7.93 -19.04 9.18
N TYR A 97 -8.67 -18.85 10.28
CA TYR A 97 -9.81 -19.70 10.63
C TYR A 97 -11.13 -18.92 10.65
N THR A 98 -12.16 -19.42 9.94
CA THR A 98 -13.44 -18.72 9.70
C THR A 98 -14.10 -18.16 10.96
N CYS A 99 -14.17 -18.95 12.04
CA CYS A 99 -14.88 -18.56 13.27
C CYS A 99 -13.93 -18.17 14.42
N ASN A 100 -12.63 -17.96 14.13
CA ASN A 100 -11.67 -17.57 15.14
C ASN A 100 -11.78 -16.07 15.43
N LYS A 101 -12.33 -15.73 16.59
CA LYS A 101 -12.52 -14.35 17.06
C LYS A 101 -11.20 -13.62 17.32
N ASN A 102 -10.09 -14.33 17.51
CA ASN A 102 -8.77 -13.70 17.72
C ASN A 102 -8.21 -13.04 16.44
N GLN A 103 -8.86 -13.27 15.30
CA GLN A 103 -8.41 -12.84 13.97
C GLN A 103 -9.39 -11.88 13.30
N VAL A 104 -10.16 -11.14 14.09
CA VAL A 104 -11.21 -10.25 13.60
C VAL A 104 -10.89 -8.85 14.10
N PHE A 105 -10.58 -7.96 13.17
CA PHE A 105 -10.20 -6.58 13.43
C PHE A 105 -11.04 -5.64 12.58
N ASP A 106 -11.34 -4.47 13.14
CA ASP A 106 -12.05 -3.39 12.47
C ASP A 106 -11.21 -2.12 12.50
N PHE A 107 -11.36 -1.33 11.44
CA PHE A 107 -10.79 0.00 11.32
C PHE A 107 -11.76 1.03 11.90
N HIS A 108 -11.30 1.86 12.85
CA HIS A 108 -12.06 2.97 13.40
C HIS A 108 -11.29 4.29 13.23
N GLY A 109 -11.88 5.23 12.50
CA GLY A 109 -11.30 6.55 12.26
C GLY A 109 -11.26 6.91 10.78
N THR A 110 -10.32 7.77 10.41
CA THR A 110 -10.07 8.16 9.01
C THR A 110 -8.91 7.37 8.43
N THR A 111 -8.65 7.48 7.13
CA THR A 111 -7.54 6.81 6.45
C THR A 111 -6.19 7.11 7.09
N ALA A 112 -5.94 8.34 7.54
CA ALA A 112 -4.65 8.78 8.10
C ALA A 112 -4.53 8.60 9.64
N ASN A 113 -5.67 8.43 10.33
CA ASN A 113 -5.72 8.33 11.79
C ASN A 113 -6.72 7.25 12.19
N ASN A 114 -6.34 6.01 11.94
CA ASN A 114 -7.18 4.85 12.18
C ASN A 114 -6.67 4.03 13.35
N THR A 115 -7.56 3.53 14.22
CA THR A 115 -7.20 2.43 15.11
C THR A 115 -7.55 1.10 14.45
N VAL A 116 -6.64 0.13 14.55
CA VAL A 116 -6.91 -1.25 14.17
C VAL A 116 -7.36 -2.00 15.41
N GLN A 117 -8.65 -2.07 15.65
CA GLN A 117 -9.22 -2.59 16.88
C GLN A 117 -9.52 -4.08 16.76
N TRP A 118 -9.12 -4.87 17.76
CA TRP A 118 -9.58 -6.26 17.88
C TRP A 118 -11.07 -6.27 18.24
N THR A 119 -11.93 -6.76 17.33
CA THR A 119 -13.38 -6.64 17.41
C THR A 119 -13.95 -7.25 18.69
N ASN A 120 -15.02 -6.65 19.24
CA ASN A 120 -15.63 -7.01 20.54
C ASN A 120 -14.65 -7.00 21.72
N SER A 121 -13.58 -6.21 21.62
CA SER A 121 -12.60 -6.01 22.68
C SER A 121 -12.21 -4.52 22.77
N PRO A 122 -11.69 -4.05 23.91
CA PRO A 122 -11.18 -2.70 24.05
C PRO A 122 -9.70 -2.57 23.65
N TYR A 123 -9.16 -3.48 22.83
CA TYR A 123 -7.74 -3.52 22.48
C TYR A 123 -7.50 -3.16 21.01
N CYS A 124 -6.46 -2.37 20.77
CA CYS A 124 -6.01 -1.90 19.47
C CYS A 124 -4.60 -2.43 19.19
N LEU A 125 -4.24 -2.56 17.91
CA LEU A 125 -2.84 -2.71 17.52
C LEU A 125 -2.07 -1.45 17.94
N ASP A 126 -0.93 -1.69 18.57
CA ASP A 126 -0.11 -0.70 19.26
C ASP A 126 1.35 -0.94 18.87
N LEU A 127 1.99 0.08 18.29
CA LEU A 127 3.44 0.07 18.05
C LEU A 127 4.12 0.17 19.41
N THR A 128 4.81 -0.90 19.83
CA THR A 128 5.36 -1.00 21.19
C THR A 128 6.24 0.20 21.50
N ASP A 129 5.93 0.87 22.61
CA ASP A 129 6.61 2.07 23.12
C ASP A 129 6.62 3.28 22.16
N GLY A 130 5.97 3.19 20.99
CA GLY A 130 5.93 4.25 19.99
C GLY A 130 7.22 4.39 19.19
N GLU A 131 8.06 3.36 19.17
CA GLU A 131 9.39 3.40 18.58
C GLU A 131 9.35 3.17 17.06
N GLY A 132 9.70 4.19 16.28
CA GLY A 132 9.73 4.16 14.81
C GLY A 132 11.00 3.56 14.22
N CYS A 133 11.32 2.32 14.56
CA CYS A 133 12.46 1.58 14.02
C CYS A 133 11.99 0.29 13.36
N GLU A 134 12.70 -0.15 12.31
CA GLU A 134 12.45 -1.46 11.74
C GLU A 134 12.61 -2.55 12.81
N GLY A 135 11.70 -3.52 12.79
CA GLY A 135 11.67 -4.59 13.78
C GLY A 135 10.98 -4.22 15.09
N THR A 136 10.53 -2.96 15.30
CA THR A 136 9.72 -2.63 16.49
C THR A 136 8.49 -3.54 16.53
N PRO A 137 8.25 -4.27 17.64
CA PRO A 137 7.11 -5.17 17.76
C PRO A 137 5.77 -4.44 17.76
N VAL A 138 4.74 -5.16 17.31
CA VAL A 138 3.34 -4.74 17.44
C VAL A 138 2.65 -5.61 18.48
N GLN A 139 1.93 -4.96 19.38
CA GLN A 139 1.22 -5.59 20.49
C GLN A 139 -0.24 -5.17 20.52
N LEU A 140 -1.00 -5.81 21.41
CA LEU A 140 -2.31 -5.35 21.81
C LEU A 140 -2.15 -4.46 23.03
N TRP A 141 -2.75 -3.28 22.97
CA TRP A 141 -2.89 -2.40 24.10
C TRP A 141 -4.30 -1.86 24.16
N ARG A 142 -4.79 -1.55 25.36
CA ARG A 142 -6.11 -0.96 25.52
C ARG A 142 -6.17 0.30 24.64
N CYS A 143 -7.23 0.43 23.84
CA CYS A 143 -7.42 1.58 22.97
C CYS A 143 -7.49 2.85 23.83
N VAL A 144 -6.65 3.84 23.51
CA VAL A 144 -6.61 5.15 24.18
C VAL A 144 -6.85 6.22 23.11
N PRO A 145 -7.92 7.02 23.22
CA PRO A 145 -8.20 8.09 22.27
C PRO A 145 -7.00 9.04 22.12
N GLY A 146 -6.57 9.27 20.88
CA GLY A 146 -5.45 10.16 20.56
C GLY A 146 -4.05 9.60 20.88
N ASN A 147 -3.93 8.35 21.33
CA ASN A 147 -2.61 7.72 21.49
C ASN A 147 -1.99 7.45 20.11
N THR A 148 -0.92 8.17 19.78
CA THR A 148 -0.23 8.09 18.49
C THR A 148 0.32 6.71 18.18
N ASN A 149 0.63 5.90 19.19
CA ASN A 149 1.15 4.53 19.01
C ASN A 149 0.09 3.57 18.46
N GLN A 150 -1.18 3.96 18.51
CA GLN A 150 -2.33 3.17 18.10
C GLN A 150 -3.01 3.72 16.84
N LEU A 151 -2.43 4.77 16.26
CA LEU A 151 -2.93 5.38 15.03
C LEU A 151 -2.12 4.86 13.85
N TRP A 152 -2.85 4.44 12.82
CA TRP A 152 -2.33 3.85 11.61
C TRP A 152 -2.88 4.60 10.40
N THR A 153 -2.02 4.85 9.42
CA THR A 153 -2.41 5.22 8.07
C THR A 153 -2.68 3.95 7.28
N VAL A 154 -3.88 3.82 6.72
CA VAL A 154 -4.32 2.64 5.96
C VAL A 154 -4.39 3.01 4.49
N THR A 155 -3.37 2.63 3.72
CA THR A 155 -3.27 3.00 2.31
C THR A 155 -3.69 1.82 1.44
N GLU A 156 -4.66 2.03 0.55
CA GLU A 156 -5.07 1.01 -0.43
C GLU A 156 -3.94 0.83 -1.46
N VAL A 157 -3.51 -0.42 -1.65
CA VAL A 157 -2.55 -0.77 -2.69
C VAL A 157 -3.34 -0.98 -3.97
N HIS A 158 -3.16 -0.06 -4.92
CA HIS A 158 -3.69 -0.21 -6.26
C HIS A 158 -2.64 -0.95 -7.08
N GLU A 159 -2.97 -2.14 -7.58
CA GLU A 159 -2.21 -2.74 -8.67
C GLU A 159 -2.41 -1.81 -9.87
N GLU A 160 -1.39 -1.02 -10.20
CA GLU A 160 -1.40 -0.21 -11.40
C GLU A 160 -1.37 -1.20 -12.56
N GLN A 161 -2.56 -1.43 -13.13
CA GLN A 161 -2.72 -2.27 -14.30
C GLN A 161 -1.86 -1.62 -15.39
N CYS A 162 -0.83 -2.32 -15.88
CA CYS A 162 -0.15 -1.93 -17.10
C CYS A 162 -1.14 -2.12 -18.25
N ASP A 163 -2.09 -1.20 -18.39
CA ASP A 163 -2.85 -1.06 -19.62
C ASP A 163 -1.83 -0.64 -20.69
N GLU A 164 -1.59 -1.53 -21.65
CA GLU A 164 -0.82 -1.34 -22.89
C GLU A 164 -1.44 -0.25 -23.80
N ALA A 165 -1.85 0.88 -23.21
CA ALA A 165 -2.48 2.00 -23.89
C ALA A 165 -2.34 3.29 -23.06
N SER A 166 -1.12 3.69 -22.73
CA SER A 166 -0.77 5.11 -22.80
C SER A 166 0.73 5.27 -23.00
N ASP A 167 1.16 5.09 -24.25
CA ASP A 167 2.20 5.98 -24.76
C ASP A 167 1.77 7.40 -24.42
N GLY A 168 2.53 8.04 -23.55
CA GLY A 168 2.37 9.45 -23.26
C GLY A 168 2.46 10.23 -24.58
N ALA A 169 1.32 10.62 -25.10
CA ALA A 169 1.18 11.86 -25.83
C ALA A 169 0.81 12.93 -24.79
N PRO A 170 1.79 13.67 -24.27
CA PRO A 170 1.56 14.77 -23.36
C PRO A 170 1.00 15.98 -24.13
N GLU A 171 -0.31 16.06 -24.24
CA GLU A 171 -0.96 17.33 -24.53
C GLU A 171 -0.81 18.23 -23.29
N THR A 172 0.33 18.91 -23.16
CA THR A 172 0.48 20.22 -22.45
C THR A 172 1.90 20.79 -22.41
N TYR A 173 2.95 20.14 -22.93
CA TYR A 173 4.27 20.80 -23.09
C TYR A 173 4.60 21.33 -24.50
N ALA A 174 3.67 21.23 -25.46
CA ALA A 174 3.85 21.87 -26.77
C ALA A 174 3.72 23.41 -26.76
N ALA A 175 3.51 24.05 -25.60
CA ALA A 175 3.48 25.51 -25.48
C ALA A 175 4.79 26.13 -24.92
N ALA A 176 5.81 25.33 -24.58
CA ALA A 176 7.07 25.86 -24.03
C ALA A 176 8.30 25.68 -24.95
N ALA A 177 8.16 25.07 -26.14
CA ALA A 177 9.26 24.84 -27.08
C ALA A 177 9.18 25.67 -28.37
N ALA A 178 8.54 26.86 -28.32
CA ALA A 178 8.46 27.78 -29.46
C ALA A 178 9.23 29.11 -29.27
N GLU A 179 10.00 29.29 -28.19
CA GLU A 179 10.88 30.46 -28.00
C GLU A 179 12.39 30.12 -28.04
N ALA A 180 12.76 29.06 -28.77
CA ALA A 180 14.16 28.71 -29.00
C ALA A 180 14.48 28.68 -30.51
N ASP A 181 14.17 29.76 -31.23
CA ASP A 181 14.77 30.03 -32.55
C ASP A 181 14.81 31.54 -32.86
N ALA A 182 15.46 32.30 -32.00
CA ALA A 182 15.93 33.64 -32.37
C ALA A 182 17.38 33.51 -32.88
N PRO A 183 17.69 33.91 -34.12
CA PRO A 183 19.07 33.89 -34.60
C PRO A 183 19.94 34.87 -33.81
N GLU A 184 21.09 34.40 -33.33
CA GLU A 184 22.14 35.25 -32.74
C GLU A 184 22.59 36.33 -33.74
N PRO A 185 22.84 37.59 -33.31
CA PRO A 185 23.46 38.58 -34.17
C PRO A 185 24.94 38.24 -34.43
N GLU A 186 25.29 38.21 -35.71
CA GLU A 186 26.65 38.05 -36.26
C GLU A 186 27.74 38.80 -35.47
N PRO A 187 28.88 38.15 -35.13
CA PRO A 187 30.00 38.84 -34.49
C PRO A 187 30.71 39.76 -35.48
N THR A 188 30.64 41.06 -35.23
CA THR A 188 31.38 42.09 -35.98
C THR A 188 32.90 41.84 -35.91
N ALA A 189 33.53 41.80 -37.09
CA ALA A 189 34.95 41.56 -37.26
C ALA A 189 35.82 42.63 -36.55
N ARG A 190 36.50 42.24 -35.47
CA ARG A 190 37.52 43.09 -34.84
C ARG A 190 38.84 42.96 -35.59
N ARG A 191 39.21 44.01 -36.32
CA ARG A 191 40.53 44.14 -37.00
C ARG A 191 41.67 43.95 -36.00
N ARG A 192 42.49 42.91 -36.19
CA ARG A 192 43.74 42.73 -35.44
C ARG A 192 44.82 43.60 -36.08
N HIS A 193 45.37 44.52 -35.30
CA HIS A 193 46.63 45.19 -35.64
C HIS A 193 47.77 44.17 -35.53
N PHE A 194 48.44 43.88 -36.63
CA PHE A 194 49.72 43.19 -36.65
C PHE A 194 50.78 44.14 -36.08
N LYS A 195 51.49 43.71 -35.03
CA LYS A 195 52.82 44.23 -34.72
C LYS A 195 53.83 43.22 -35.23
N ASP A 196 54.61 43.65 -36.22
CA ASP A 196 55.74 42.94 -36.78
C ASP A 196 56.79 42.64 -35.70
N ALA A 197 57.18 41.37 -35.62
CA ALA A 197 58.44 40.97 -35.02
C ALA A 197 59.27 40.30 -36.12
N ALA A 198 60.21 41.07 -36.66
CA ALA A 198 61.15 40.63 -37.67
C ALA A 198 62.11 39.58 -37.12
N ARG A 199 62.36 38.53 -37.92
CA ARG A 199 63.54 37.66 -37.83
C ARG A 199 64.82 38.47 -38.10
N ARG A 200 65.91 38.13 -37.41
CA ARG A 200 67.22 37.79 -38.03
C ARG A 200 68.27 37.35 -36.98
N HIS A 201 68.97 36.29 -37.38
CA HIS A 201 70.32 35.78 -37.04
C HIS A 201 70.87 35.89 -35.62
#